data_AF-A0A1M3L3V0-F1
#
_entry.id   AF-A0A1M3L3V0-F1
#
_cell.length_a   1.000
_cell.length_b   1.000
_cell.length_c   1.000
_cell.angle_alpha   90.00
_cell.angle_beta   90.00
_cell.angle_gamma   90.00
#
_symmetry.space_group_name_H-M   'P 1'
#
loop_
_entity.id
_entity.type
_entity.pdbx_description
1 polymer ?
#
loop_
_entity_poly.entity_id
_entity_poly.type
_entity_poly.pdbx_seq_one_letter_code
_entity_poly.pdbx_strand_id
1 'polypeptide(L)'
;METSSGVQGFTLINEPNVYRLISRSKLPSAEKFEAWVFEEVIPQIRKQGFYGKIDRTALPNFISRYKDNYHKLDHNYFSVISEMYARLYIALEKVGYSIPDKGVGGKQMMPDISVGRGFASFLKKQNSEFYNQHRTYWHSFPDGRPDVEANMYHIDALPIFIRYIHEKWIPENAHEYFKQRDPLALDYLPKLLN
;
A
#
# COMPACT_ATOMS: atom_id res chain seq x y z
N MET A 1 -19.82 -34.72 1.91
CA MET A 1 -19.10 -34.92 0.64
C MET A 1 -19.08 -36.40 0.39
N GLU A 2 -19.78 -36.83 -0.64
CA GLU A 2 -19.74 -38.21 -1.09
C GLU A 2 -18.51 -38.40 -1.96
N THR A 3 -17.67 -39.34 -1.59
CA THR A 3 -16.57 -39.82 -2.44
C THR A 3 -17.00 -41.14 -3.07
N SER A 4 -16.30 -41.57 -4.11
CA SER A 4 -16.56 -42.82 -4.85
C SER A 4 -16.48 -44.11 -4.00
N SER A 5 -16.13 -44.00 -2.72
CA SER A 5 -16.08 -45.10 -1.74
C SER A 5 -17.16 -45.02 -0.65
N GLY A 6 -18.17 -44.15 -0.77
CA GLY A 6 -19.29 -44.01 0.18
C GLY A 6 -19.27 -42.72 1.00
N VAL A 7 -20.23 -42.58 1.93
CA VAL A 7 -20.32 -41.42 2.83
C VAL A 7 -19.20 -41.50 3.87
N GLN A 8 -18.11 -40.78 3.64
CA GLN A 8 -17.06 -40.60 4.65
C GLN A 8 -17.47 -39.51 5.64
N GLY A 9 -17.49 -39.85 6.93
CA GLY A 9 -17.57 -38.85 7.99
C GLY A 9 -16.22 -38.14 8.11
N PHE A 10 -16.18 -36.85 7.76
CA PHE A 10 -15.00 -36.00 7.94
C PHE A 10 -15.24 -35.05 9.12
N THR A 11 -14.32 -35.05 10.08
CA THR A 11 -14.33 -34.08 11.18
C THR A 11 -13.71 -32.78 10.68
N LEU A 12 -14.55 -31.80 10.36
CA LEU A 12 -14.07 -30.45 10.06
C LEU A 12 -13.79 -29.73 11.39
N ILE A 13 -12.52 -29.51 11.69
CA ILE A 13 -12.12 -28.66 12.82
C ILE A 13 -12.00 -27.21 12.34
N ASN A 14 -12.58 -26.28 13.09
CA ASN A 14 -12.42 -24.85 12.82
C ASN A 14 -11.10 -24.33 13.41
N GLU A 15 -10.67 -23.15 12.96
CA GLU A 15 -9.40 -22.53 13.34
C GLU A 15 -9.17 -22.42 14.87
N PRO A 16 -10.15 -22.00 15.70
CA PRO A 16 -9.96 -22.02 17.16
C PRO A 16 -9.69 -23.42 17.73
N ASN A 17 -10.30 -24.46 17.16
CA ASN A 17 -10.05 -25.84 17.58
C ASN A 17 -8.72 -26.37 17.04
N VAL A 18 -8.24 -25.89 15.88
CA VAL A 18 -6.87 -26.16 15.40
C VAL A 18 -5.86 -25.61 16.39
N TYR A 19 -6.00 -24.35 16.83
CA TYR A 19 -5.10 -23.78 17.83
C TYR A 19 -5.14 -24.52 19.16
N ARG A 20 -6.33 -24.87 19.67
CA ARG A 20 -6.47 -25.69 20.89
C ARG A 20 -5.81 -27.06 20.76
N LEU A 21 -5.88 -27.68 19.58
CA LEU A 21 -5.22 -28.95 19.32
C LEU A 21 -3.70 -28.80 19.31
N ILE A 22 -3.18 -27.77 18.64
CA ILE A 22 -1.75 -27.46 18.58
C ILE A 22 -1.20 -27.21 19.98
N SER A 23 -1.84 -26.37 20.79
CA SER A 23 -1.43 -26.07 22.18
C SER A 23 -1.51 -27.24 23.16
N ARG A 24 -2.04 -28.40 22.74
CA ARG A 24 -2.07 -29.64 23.54
C ARG A 24 -1.17 -30.72 22.97
N SER A 25 -0.59 -30.49 21.79
CA SER A 25 0.21 -31.46 21.07
C SER A 25 1.63 -31.48 21.61
N LYS A 26 2.19 -32.68 21.78
CA LYS A 26 3.60 -32.89 22.16
C LYS A 26 4.53 -33.05 20.94
N LEU A 27 4.02 -32.75 19.73
CA LEU A 27 4.83 -32.81 18.52
C LEU A 27 5.81 -31.64 18.52
N PRO A 28 7.11 -31.84 18.21
CA PRO A 28 8.09 -30.75 18.22
C PRO A 28 7.74 -29.56 17.32
N SER A 29 7.01 -29.78 16.22
CA SER A 29 6.52 -28.70 15.35
C SER A 29 5.37 -27.90 15.98
N ALA A 30 4.50 -28.57 16.74
CA ALA A 30 3.40 -27.93 17.46
C ALA A 30 3.93 -27.08 18.61
N GLU A 31 4.89 -27.59 19.38
CA GLU A 31 5.55 -26.85 20.46
C GLU A 31 6.25 -25.58 19.93
N LYS A 32 6.92 -25.67 18.77
CA LYS A 32 7.53 -24.49 18.12
C LYS A 32 6.50 -23.44 17.71
N PHE A 33 5.38 -23.87 17.13
CA PHE A 33 4.29 -22.96 16.75
C PHE A 33 3.63 -22.33 17.97
N GLU A 34 3.34 -23.13 18.99
CA GLU A 34 2.81 -22.66 20.26
C GLU A 34 3.74 -21.61 20.88
N ALA A 35 5.02 -21.93 21.07
CA ALA A 35 6.01 -21.00 21.62
C ALA A 35 6.05 -19.69 20.80
N TRP A 36 6.07 -19.78 19.47
CA TRP A 36 6.00 -18.59 18.62
C TRP A 36 4.72 -17.77 18.86
N VAL A 37 3.54 -18.40 18.94
CA VAL A 37 2.29 -17.70 19.21
C VAL A 37 2.28 -17.04 20.60
N PHE A 38 2.66 -17.76 21.65
CA PHE A 38 2.53 -17.32 23.04
C PHE A 38 3.66 -16.41 23.51
N GLU A 39 4.87 -16.57 22.99
CA GLU A 39 6.04 -15.80 23.40
C GLU A 39 6.33 -14.62 22.47
N GLU A 40 5.94 -14.72 21.19
CA GLU A 40 6.19 -13.67 20.20
C GLU A 40 4.91 -12.96 19.75
N VAL A 41 3.95 -13.68 19.16
CA VAL A 41 2.79 -13.07 18.48
C VAL A 41 1.85 -12.35 19.45
N ILE A 42 1.33 -13.07 20.44
CA ILE A 42 0.36 -12.53 21.41
C ILE A 42 1.00 -11.40 22.24
N PRO A 43 2.22 -11.54 22.78
CA PRO A 43 2.87 -10.47 23.52
C PRO A 43 3.11 -9.21 22.67
N GLN A 44 3.46 -9.36 21.38
CA GLN A 44 3.55 -8.21 20.47
C GLN A 44 2.16 -7.56 20.34
N ILE A 45 1.13 -8.28 19.90
CA ILE A 45 -0.22 -7.71 19.74
C ILE A 45 -0.69 -7.00 21.01
N ARG A 46 -0.50 -7.59 22.19
CA ARG A 46 -0.85 -6.97 23.47
C ARG A 46 -0.10 -5.66 23.74
N LYS A 47 1.19 -5.58 23.39
CA LYS A 47 2.05 -4.42 23.68
C LYS A 47 1.90 -3.28 22.68
N GLN A 48 1.80 -3.60 21.38
CA GLN A 48 1.81 -2.61 20.30
C GLN A 48 0.48 -2.52 19.52
N GLY A 49 -0.46 -3.44 19.72
CA GLY A 49 -1.76 -3.47 19.03
C GLY A 49 -1.77 -4.24 17.70
N PHE A 50 -0.61 -4.71 17.21
CA PHE A 50 -0.45 -5.46 15.97
C PHE A 50 0.71 -6.47 16.07
N TYR A 51 0.84 -7.39 15.11
CA TYR A 51 1.99 -8.29 14.99
C TYR A 51 2.91 -7.85 13.85
N GLY A 52 4.22 -7.88 14.07
CA GLY A 52 5.24 -7.57 13.06
C GLY A 52 5.91 -6.20 13.27
N LYS A 53 6.68 -5.78 12.26
CA LYS A 53 7.56 -4.59 12.32
C LYS A 53 6.89 -3.29 11.88
N ILE A 54 5.76 -3.38 11.20
CA ILE A 54 5.08 -2.27 10.53
C ILE A 54 3.64 -2.24 11.04
N ASP A 55 3.23 -1.11 11.59
CA ASP A 55 1.84 -0.86 11.93
C ASP A 55 1.02 -0.60 10.67
N ARG A 56 0.05 -1.48 10.40
CA ARG A 56 -0.92 -1.34 9.31
C ARG A 56 -2.34 -1.09 9.82
N THR A 57 -2.51 -0.91 11.13
CA THR A 57 -3.82 -0.67 11.75
C THR A 57 -4.23 0.80 11.66
N ALA A 58 -3.25 1.70 11.62
CA ALA A 58 -3.47 3.12 11.42
C ALA A 58 -3.85 3.43 9.96
N LEU A 59 -4.80 4.36 9.80
CA LEU A 59 -5.10 4.94 8.48
C LEU A 59 -3.83 5.61 7.93
N PRO A 60 -3.44 5.32 6.68
CA PRO A 60 -2.24 5.93 6.10
C PRO A 60 -2.42 7.45 5.96
N ASN A 61 -1.39 8.23 6.34
CA ASN A 61 -1.38 9.70 6.22
C ASN A 61 -1.75 10.18 4.80
N PHE A 62 -1.42 9.38 3.79
CA PHE A 62 -1.83 9.60 2.41
C PHE A 62 -3.33 9.88 2.23
N ILE A 63 -4.21 9.14 2.92
CA ILE A 63 -5.66 9.31 2.80
C ILE A 63 -6.08 10.67 3.38
N SER A 64 -5.50 11.07 4.50
CA SER A 64 -5.76 12.39 5.09
C SER A 64 -5.26 13.48 4.15
N ARG A 65 -4.03 13.39 3.65
CA ARG A 65 -3.50 14.35 2.66
C ARG A 65 -4.37 14.46 1.42
N TYR A 66 -4.96 13.36 0.94
CA TYR A 66 -5.92 13.43 -0.17
C TYR A 66 -7.17 14.23 0.23
N LYS A 67 -7.83 13.85 1.34
CA LYS A 67 -9.07 14.50 1.82
C LYS A 67 -8.87 16.00 2.12
N ASP A 68 -7.78 16.35 2.78
CA ASP A 68 -7.47 17.71 3.24
C ASP A 68 -7.09 18.65 2.09
N ASN A 69 -6.79 18.11 0.89
CA ASN A 69 -6.31 18.90 -0.23
C ASN A 69 -7.15 18.79 -1.50
N TYR A 70 -7.99 17.77 -1.64
CA TYR A 70 -8.77 17.54 -2.86
C TYR A 70 -9.65 18.75 -3.24
N HIS A 71 -10.26 19.39 -2.24
CA HIS A 71 -11.11 20.57 -2.43
C HIS A 71 -10.36 21.84 -2.87
N LYS A 72 -9.02 21.83 -2.83
CA LYS A 72 -8.17 22.96 -3.24
C LYS A 72 -7.77 22.90 -4.71
N LEU A 73 -8.11 21.81 -5.39
CA LEU A 73 -7.83 21.63 -6.81
C LEU A 73 -8.84 22.41 -7.65
N ASP A 74 -8.35 23.04 -8.70
CA ASP A 74 -9.21 23.58 -9.76
C ASP A 74 -9.90 22.41 -10.49
N HIS A 75 -11.15 22.59 -10.90
CA HIS A 75 -12.01 21.57 -11.49
C HIS A 75 -11.37 20.89 -12.73
N ASN A 76 -10.60 21.65 -13.52
CA ASN A 76 -9.95 21.14 -14.72
C ASN A 76 -8.54 20.60 -14.48
N TYR A 77 -8.17 20.35 -13.22
CA TYR A 77 -6.84 19.91 -12.84
C TYR A 77 -6.88 18.68 -11.92
N PHE A 78 -5.86 17.85 -12.02
CA PHE A 78 -5.61 16.75 -11.09
C PHE A 78 -4.27 16.94 -10.38
N SER A 79 -4.14 16.33 -9.20
CA SER A 79 -2.86 16.24 -8.50
C SER A 79 -2.33 14.81 -8.55
N VAL A 80 -1.02 14.63 -8.39
CA VAL A 80 -0.44 13.29 -8.32
C VAL A 80 -1.05 12.50 -7.16
N ILE A 81 -1.29 13.12 -6.01
CA ILE A 81 -1.89 12.43 -4.85
C ILE A 81 -3.31 11.93 -5.15
N SER A 82 -4.16 12.73 -5.81
CA SER A 82 -5.52 12.30 -6.14
C SER A 82 -5.54 11.10 -7.08
N GLU A 83 -4.67 11.10 -8.09
CA GLU A 83 -4.60 9.98 -9.03
C GLU A 83 -3.91 8.75 -8.44
N MET A 84 -2.92 8.94 -7.57
CA MET A 84 -2.26 7.84 -6.87
C MET A 84 -3.22 7.12 -5.92
N TYR A 85 -4.16 7.84 -5.31
CA TYR A 85 -5.22 7.23 -4.51
C TYR A 85 -6.06 6.30 -5.37
N ALA A 86 -6.56 6.79 -6.50
CA ALA A 86 -7.43 6.03 -7.40
C ALA A 86 -6.72 4.83 -8.05
N ARG A 87 -5.43 4.96 -8.39
CA ARG A 87 -4.74 4.03 -9.29
C ARG A 87 -3.81 3.05 -8.61
N LEU A 88 -3.07 3.50 -7.60
CA LEU A 88 -2.12 2.63 -6.90
C LEU A 88 -2.73 2.10 -5.61
N TYR A 89 -3.26 3.00 -4.78
CA TYR A 89 -3.69 2.64 -3.43
C TYR A 89 -4.86 1.65 -3.46
N ILE A 90 -5.96 2.00 -4.13
CA ILE A 90 -7.14 1.11 -4.24
C ILE A 90 -6.77 -0.22 -4.92
N ALA A 91 -5.90 -0.19 -5.92
CA ALA A 91 -5.48 -1.40 -6.63
C ALA A 91 -4.68 -2.35 -5.73
N LEU A 92 -3.78 -1.81 -4.90
CA LEU A 92 -3.04 -2.57 -3.91
C LEU A 92 -3.94 -3.14 -2.80
N GLU A 93 -4.87 -2.34 -2.28
CA GLU A 93 -5.85 -2.79 -1.29
C GLU A 93 -6.69 -3.96 -1.84
N LYS A 94 -7.14 -3.85 -3.10
CA LYS A 94 -7.92 -4.91 -3.77
C LYS A 94 -7.16 -6.24 -3.85
N VAL A 95 -5.83 -6.20 -3.98
CA VAL A 95 -5.00 -7.43 -4.03
C VAL A 95 -4.53 -7.90 -2.65
N GLY A 96 -4.99 -7.26 -1.58
CA GLY A 96 -4.74 -7.64 -0.18
C GLY A 96 -3.55 -6.95 0.48
N TYR A 97 -3.08 -5.83 -0.07
CA TYR A 97 -1.97 -5.07 0.51
C TYR A 97 -2.34 -3.62 0.80
N SER A 98 -2.29 -3.25 2.08
CA SER A 98 -2.48 -1.88 2.54
C SER A 98 -1.13 -1.20 2.73
N ILE A 99 -0.93 -0.06 2.08
CA ILE A 99 0.29 0.76 2.26
C ILE A 99 0.29 1.30 3.71
N PRO A 100 1.33 1.05 4.52
CA PRO A 100 1.38 1.57 5.89
C PRO A 100 1.69 3.08 5.90
N ASP A 101 1.50 3.75 7.03
CA ASP A 101 1.96 5.13 7.18
C ASP A 101 3.50 5.23 7.10
N LYS A 102 4.18 4.35 7.82
CA LYS A 102 5.64 4.23 7.88
C LYS A 102 6.06 2.81 7.59
N GLY A 103 7.06 2.67 6.74
CA GLY A 103 7.72 1.40 6.47
C GLY A 103 8.80 1.04 7.50
N VAL A 104 9.63 0.06 7.16
CA VAL A 104 10.81 -0.38 7.91
C VAL A 104 11.71 0.80 8.26
N GLY A 105 12.14 0.85 9.52
CA GLY A 105 13.00 1.91 10.04
C GLY A 105 12.28 3.26 10.21
N GLY A 106 10.95 3.27 10.24
CA GLY A 106 10.15 4.48 10.47
C GLY A 106 10.10 5.43 9.26
N LYS A 107 10.54 5.00 8.08
CA LYS A 107 10.51 5.80 6.86
C LYS A 107 9.08 6.01 6.38
N GLN A 108 8.68 7.27 6.19
CA GLN A 108 7.35 7.61 5.70
C GLN A 108 7.08 7.02 4.29
N MET A 109 5.88 6.47 4.10
CA MET A 109 5.39 6.06 2.79
C MET A 109 4.81 7.26 2.03
N MET A 110 5.48 7.67 0.97
CA MET A 110 5.14 8.79 0.08
C MET A 110 5.36 8.42 -1.41
N PRO A 111 4.66 7.42 -1.96
CA PRO A 111 4.85 7.02 -3.36
C PRO A 111 4.48 8.14 -4.33
N ASP A 112 3.52 9.00 -3.98
CA ASP A 112 3.13 10.19 -4.74
C ASP A 112 4.26 11.17 -4.98
N ILE A 113 5.15 11.39 -4.00
CA ILE A 113 6.31 12.26 -4.19
C ILE A 113 7.29 11.65 -5.20
N SER A 114 7.51 10.34 -5.13
CA SER A 114 8.36 9.62 -6.10
C SER A 114 7.76 9.71 -7.51
N VAL A 115 6.46 9.44 -7.64
CA VAL A 115 5.73 9.53 -8.90
C VAL A 115 5.76 10.95 -9.48
N GLY A 116 5.50 11.98 -8.68
CA GLY A 116 5.44 13.35 -9.17
C GLY A 116 6.78 13.82 -9.74
N ARG A 117 7.88 13.51 -9.07
CA ARG A 117 9.24 13.80 -9.57
C ARG A 117 9.55 13.05 -10.87
N GLY A 118 9.15 11.78 -10.93
CA GLY A 118 9.34 10.95 -12.11
C GLY A 118 8.48 11.40 -13.30
N PHE A 119 7.23 11.80 -13.06
CA PHE A 119 6.29 12.25 -14.09
C PHE A 119 6.74 13.57 -14.73
N ALA A 120 7.17 14.56 -13.92
CA ALA A 120 7.73 15.80 -14.45
C ALA A 120 8.94 15.53 -15.37
N SER A 121 9.80 14.60 -14.96
CA SER A 121 10.96 14.16 -15.75
C SER A 121 10.53 13.39 -17.02
N PHE A 122 9.45 12.61 -16.95
CA PHE A 122 8.89 11.87 -18.07
C PHE A 122 8.32 12.82 -19.14
N LEU A 123 7.51 13.80 -18.74
CA LEU A 123 6.97 14.81 -19.66
C LEU A 123 8.09 15.56 -20.40
N LYS A 124 9.17 15.92 -19.68
CA LYS A 124 10.35 16.55 -20.27
C LYS A 124 10.99 15.68 -21.35
N LYS A 125 11.24 14.41 -21.04
CA LYS A 125 11.91 13.45 -21.94
C LYS A 125 11.10 13.16 -23.20
N GLN A 126 9.77 13.15 -23.10
CA GLN A 126 8.87 12.92 -24.22
C GLN A 126 8.60 14.18 -25.06
N ASN A 127 9.21 15.32 -24.72
CA ASN A 127 8.89 16.62 -25.32
C ASN A 127 7.37 16.89 -25.34
N SER A 128 6.70 16.54 -24.25
CA SER A 128 5.25 16.67 -24.14
C SER A 128 4.83 18.12 -24.09
N GLU A 129 3.73 18.47 -24.76
CA GLU A 129 3.12 19.80 -24.66
C GLU A 129 2.74 20.20 -23.23
N PHE A 130 2.51 19.24 -22.35
CA PHE A 130 2.18 19.46 -20.94
C PHE A 130 3.41 19.70 -20.06
N TYR A 131 4.63 19.57 -20.60
CA TYR A 131 5.85 19.87 -19.85
C TYR A 131 5.87 21.36 -19.48
N ASN A 132 6.10 21.63 -18.19
CA ASN A 132 6.11 22.98 -17.61
C ASN A 132 4.78 23.76 -17.73
N GLN A 133 3.65 23.09 -18.01
CA GLN A 133 2.29 23.69 -18.02
C GLN A 133 1.51 23.45 -16.72
N HIS A 134 2.16 22.92 -15.70
CA HIS A 134 1.54 22.67 -14.41
C HIS A 134 1.23 24.00 -13.69
N ARG A 135 0.19 23.99 -12.86
CA ARG A 135 -0.07 25.03 -11.86
C ARG A 135 0.30 24.50 -10.48
N THR A 136 0.34 25.37 -9.50
CA THR A 136 0.52 25.00 -8.09
C THR A 136 -0.74 25.24 -7.27
N TYR A 137 -0.87 24.51 -6.16
CA TYR A 137 -1.78 24.82 -5.07
C TYR A 137 -1.07 24.66 -3.72
N TRP A 138 -1.62 25.31 -2.70
CA TRP A 138 -1.19 25.14 -1.32
C TRP A 138 -1.60 23.79 -0.77
N HIS A 139 -0.63 22.91 -0.55
CA HIS A 139 -0.80 21.58 0.00
C HIS A 139 -0.53 21.58 1.51
N SER A 140 -1.53 21.18 2.29
CA SER A 140 -1.43 21.02 3.74
C SER A 140 -1.12 19.60 4.14
N PHE A 141 -0.45 19.45 5.27
CA PHE A 141 -0.16 18.16 5.87
C PHE A 141 -0.90 18.01 7.22
N PRO A 142 -1.39 16.81 7.56
CA PRO A 142 -2.12 16.57 8.81
C PRO A 142 -1.31 16.82 10.08
N ASP A 143 0.02 16.82 9.98
CA ASP A 143 0.92 17.05 11.10
C ASP A 143 1.20 18.55 11.36
N GLY A 144 0.52 19.45 10.63
CA GLY A 144 0.57 20.88 10.89
C GLY A 144 1.88 21.55 10.48
N ARG A 145 2.78 20.87 9.75
CA ARG A 145 3.94 21.53 9.13
C ARG A 145 3.47 22.61 8.13
N PRO A 146 4.31 23.59 7.79
CA PRO A 146 3.95 24.62 6.81
C PRO A 146 3.47 24.04 5.49
N ASP A 147 2.45 24.67 4.92
CA ASP A 147 1.94 24.35 3.59
C ASP A 147 3.04 24.52 2.54
N VAL A 148 2.97 23.70 1.50
CA VAL A 148 3.92 23.74 0.37
C VAL A 148 3.18 23.92 -0.94
N GLU A 149 3.82 24.55 -1.92
CA GLU A 149 3.30 24.57 -3.28
C GLU A 149 3.50 23.21 -3.94
N ALA A 150 2.39 22.53 -4.21
CA ALA A 150 2.38 21.24 -4.90
C ALA A 150 1.83 21.38 -6.32
N ASN A 151 2.36 20.59 -7.25
CA ASN A 151 1.94 20.61 -8.64
C ASN A 151 0.53 20.02 -8.83
N MET A 152 -0.25 20.67 -9.67
CA MET A 152 -1.44 20.14 -10.33
C MET A 152 -1.29 20.25 -11.85
N TYR A 153 -1.85 19.29 -12.57
CA TYR A 153 -1.74 19.17 -14.01
C TYR A 153 -3.13 19.29 -14.64
N HIS A 154 -3.23 19.91 -15.82
CA HIS A 154 -4.50 20.01 -16.52
C HIS A 154 -5.03 18.59 -16.83
N ILE A 155 -6.36 18.41 -16.80
CA ILE A 155 -7.01 17.12 -16.98
C ILE A 155 -6.64 16.44 -18.32
N ASP A 156 -6.29 17.22 -19.34
CA ASP A 156 -5.86 16.70 -20.65
C ASP A 156 -4.52 15.94 -20.57
N ALA A 157 -3.69 16.20 -19.55
CA ALA A 157 -2.47 15.44 -19.31
C ALA A 157 -2.74 14.06 -18.66
N LEU A 158 -3.98 13.81 -18.21
CA LEU A 158 -4.33 12.61 -17.47
C LEU A 158 -4.03 11.33 -18.23
N PRO A 159 -4.43 11.14 -19.52
CA PRO A 159 -4.12 9.91 -20.25
C PRO A 159 -2.61 9.59 -20.30
N ILE A 160 -1.75 10.61 -20.36
CA ILE A 160 -0.30 10.44 -20.33
C ILE A 160 0.17 10.03 -18.93
N PHE A 161 -0.39 10.63 -17.88
CA PHE A 161 -0.11 10.23 -16.50
C PHE A 161 -0.49 8.77 -16.23
N ILE A 162 -1.65 8.32 -16.71
CA ILE A 162 -2.09 6.93 -16.57
C ILE A 162 -1.08 5.97 -17.19
N ARG A 163 -0.71 6.20 -18.46
CA ARG A 163 0.30 5.40 -19.15
C ARG A 163 1.63 5.44 -18.41
N TYR A 164 2.05 6.61 -17.94
CA TYR A 164 3.26 6.73 -17.13
C TYR A 164 3.23 5.83 -15.88
N ILE A 165 2.12 5.77 -15.15
CA ILE A 165 2.01 4.89 -13.98
C ILE A 165 2.15 3.41 -14.38
N HIS A 166 1.38 2.95 -15.35
CA HIS A 166 1.30 1.53 -15.69
C HIS A 166 2.50 1.02 -16.50
N GLU A 167 3.01 1.84 -17.42
CA GLU A 167 4.04 1.42 -18.38
C GLU A 167 5.45 1.80 -17.92
N LYS A 168 5.57 2.73 -16.96
CA LYS A 168 6.87 3.24 -16.48
C LYS A 168 7.05 3.11 -14.98
N TRP A 169 6.28 3.83 -14.17
CA TRP A 169 6.59 3.92 -12.75
C TRP A 169 6.37 2.60 -12.01
N ILE A 170 5.26 1.88 -12.24
CA ILE A 170 5.04 0.57 -11.60
C ILE A 170 6.12 -0.44 -12.03
N PRO A 171 6.38 -0.66 -13.33
CA PRO A 171 7.38 -1.64 -13.76
C PRO A 171 8.82 -1.28 -13.39
N GLU A 172 9.21 0.00 -13.53
CA GLU A 172 10.61 0.42 -13.45
C GLU A 172 11.01 0.98 -12.07
N ASN A 173 10.07 1.54 -11.29
CA ASN A 173 10.38 2.28 -10.06
C ASN A 173 9.75 1.70 -8.79
N ALA A 174 8.53 1.15 -8.88
CA ALA A 174 7.80 0.73 -7.68
C ALA A 174 8.53 -0.38 -6.92
N HIS A 175 9.13 -1.34 -7.62
CA HIS A 175 9.90 -2.41 -6.99
C HIS A 175 10.96 -1.86 -6.04
N GLU A 176 11.86 -0.99 -6.52
CA GLU A 176 12.93 -0.45 -5.68
C GLU A 176 12.38 0.49 -4.58
N TYR A 177 11.33 1.25 -4.89
CA TYR A 177 10.67 2.12 -3.91
C TYR A 177 10.17 1.34 -2.69
N PHE A 178 9.43 0.26 -2.95
CA PHE A 178 8.83 -0.57 -1.90
C PHE A 178 9.86 -1.49 -1.26
N LYS A 179 10.81 -2.08 -2.00
CA LYS A 179 11.88 -2.91 -1.44
C LYS A 179 12.64 -2.22 -0.29
N GLN A 180 12.86 -0.91 -0.40
CA GLN A 180 13.58 -0.14 0.62
C GLN A 180 12.73 0.28 1.83
N ARG A 181 11.39 0.15 1.76
CA ARG A 181 10.46 0.69 2.76
C ARG A 181 9.52 -0.36 3.31
N ASP A 182 8.93 -1.17 2.45
CA ASP A 182 8.04 -2.25 2.81
C ASP A 182 8.15 -3.40 1.80
N PRO A 183 9.12 -4.32 1.99
CA PRO A 183 9.35 -5.44 1.09
C PRO A 183 8.14 -6.35 0.90
N LEU A 184 7.17 -6.36 1.84
CA LEU A 184 5.95 -7.15 1.69
C LEU A 184 5.18 -6.76 0.43
N ALA A 185 5.24 -5.49 0.01
CA ALA A 185 4.54 -5.02 -1.20
C ALA A 185 5.00 -5.76 -2.47
N LEU A 186 6.23 -6.30 -2.49
CA LEU A 186 6.81 -6.94 -3.68
C LEU A 186 6.03 -8.21 -4.08
N ASP A 187 5.37 -8.87 -3.14
CA ASP A 187 4.50 -10.03 -3.40
C ASP A 187 3.17 -9.63 -4.08
N TYR A 188 2.85 -8.34 -4.07
CA TYR A 188 1.58 -7.79 -4.55
C TYR A 188 1.72 -6.93 -5.81
N LEU A 189 2.86 -6.27 -6.00
CA LEU A 189 3.11 -5.43 -7.19
C LEU A 189 2.87 -6.15 -8.51
N PRO A 190 3.28 -7.42 -8.72
CA PRO A 190 3.01 -8.13 -9.98
C PRO A 190 1.52 -8.30 -10.28
N LYS A 191 0.67 -8.32 -9.24
CA LYS A 191 -0.78 -8.47 -9.38
C LYS A 191 -1.46 -7.20 -9.93
N LEU A 192 -0.76 -6.07 -9.99
CA LEU A 192 -1.28 -4.81 -10.52
C LEU A 192 -1.15 -4.69 -12.05
N LEU A 193 -0.36 -5.56 -12.66
CA LEU A 193 -0.04 -5.54 -14.09
C LEU A 193 -0.72 -6.68 -14.86
N ASN A 194 -1.52 -7.50 -14.18
CA ASN A 194 -2.23 -8.66 -14.72
C ASN A 194 -3.71 -8.37 -14.93
#